data_AF-D7ELL6-F1
#
_entry.id   AF-D7ELL6-F1
#
_cell.length_a   1.000
_cell.length_b   1.000
_cell.length_c   1.000
_cell.angle_alpha   90.00
_cell.angle_beta   90.00
_cell.angle_gamma   90.00
#
_symmetry.space_group_name_H-M   'P 1'
#
loop_
_entity.id
_entity.type
_entity.pdbx_description
1 polymer ?
#
loop_
_entity_poly.entity_id
_entity_poly.type
_entity_poly.pdbx_seq_one_letter_code
_entity_poly.pdbx_strand_id
1 'polypeptide(L)'
;MDLRAATISCMVQILISCKKTPLFSATNSRLTEVFQKLLSEPYSRSNDFKLRGEIINQISHAVVNLSDSVLELVTRCLPAIGQIMFNCCLEFKEIITGHKQVPRDAHETEPENFNQLILNILILINNIFVLPNYSSLLTDGLNDFMYLLFILMCAYDNVEETLFTEENLDISPEIDYTLRGRCGHTLLVFMDRCDYGKFCASFHHVLQKHIAEANLARVNSEVYYNRILEVLMFGVGLLSYVFEEPEQSFLYYIEHWSNLLLEQGPDWTVLGRLLWVGSKFSTHLTPVTLSRHLNAILANYNSQISALRLACLE
;
A
#
# COMPACT_ATOMS: atom_id res chain seq x y z
N MET A 1 -5.79 10.56 -28.00
CA MET A 1 -6.46 11.28 -26.91
C MET A 1 -7.70 10.49 -26.51
N ASP A 2 -7.78 10.06 -25.26
CA ASP A 2 -8.93 9.28 -24.78
C ASP A 2 -10.11 10.20 -24.48
N LEU A 3 -11.13 10.16 -25.35
CA LEU A 3 -12.32 11.00 -25.24
C LEU A 3 -13.07 10.79 -23.92
N ARG A 4 -12.99 9.58 -23.33
CA ARG A 4 -13.66 9.29 -22.07
C ARG A 4 -12.98 10.04 -20.93
N ALA A 5 -11.67 9.98 -20.85
CA ALA A 5 -10.92 10.67 -19.80
C ALA A 5 -11.09 12.19 -19.89
N ALA A 6 -11.02 12.76 -21.10
CA ALA A 6 -11.31 14.18 -21.33
C ALA A 6 -12.73 14.56 -20.88
N THR A 7 -13.72 13.70 -21.13
CA THR A 7 -15.10 13.93 -20.71
C THR A 7 -15.24 13.98 -19.18
N ILE A 8 -14.64 13.03 -18.45
CA ILE A 8 -14.68 13.01 -16.98
C ILE A 8 -13.99 14.25 -16.40
N SER A 9 -12.82 14.63 -16.92
CA SER A 9 -12.13 15.85 -16.49
C SER A 9 -12.95 17.11 -16.74
N CYS A 10 -13.60 17.23 -17.91
CA CYS A 10 -14.51 18.34 -18.19
C CYS A 10 -15.69 18.40 -17.21
N MET A 11 -16.28 17.26 -16.82
CA MET A 11 -17.38 17.22 -15.86
C MET A 11 -16.97 17.78 -14.50
N VAL A 12 -15.81 17.40 -13.97
CA VAL A 12 -15.30 17.95 -12.71
C VAL A 12 -14.89 19.42 -12.85
N GLN A 13 -14.34 19.83 -13.99
CA GLN A 13 -14.00 21.23 -14.21
C GLN A 13 -15.23 22.15 -14.26
N ILE A 14 -16.35 21.65 -14.80
CA ILE A 14 -17.65 22.35 -14.73
C ILE A 14 -18.08 22.49 -13.26
N LEU A 15 -18.02 21.41 -12.47
CA LEU A 15 -18.36 21.45 -11.06
C LEU A 15 -17.52 22.49 -10.29
N ILE A 16 -16.20 22.51 -10.53
CA ILE A 16 -15.28 23.47 -9.92
C ILE A 16 -15.64 24.91 -10.30
N SER A 17 -15.89 25.14 -11.59
CA SER A 17 -16.28 26.46 -12.12
C SER A 17 -17.63 26.94 -11.55
N CYS A 18 -18.54 26.01 -11.27
CA CYS A 18 -19.85 26.30 -10.71
C CYS A 18 -19.85 26.58 -9.19
N LYS A 19 -18.71 26.45 -8.47
CA LYS A 19 -18.62 26.55 -6.99
C LYS A 19 -19.40 27.72 -6.38
N LYS A 20 -19.35 28.90 -7.00
CA LYS A 20 -19.98 30.14 -6.50
C LYS A 20 -21.36 30.41 -7.10
N THR A 21 -21.94 29.44 -7.80
CA THR A 21 -23.20 29.61 -8.52
C THR A 21 -24.34 28.82 -7.87
N PRO A 22 -25.61 29.21 -8.08
CA PRO A 22 -26.76 28.43 -7.62
C PRO A 22 -26.83 27.00 -8.21
N LEU A 23 -26.13 26.75 -9.31
CA LEU A 23 -26.11 25.46 -9.99
C LEU A 23 -25.18 24.43 -9.32
N PHE A 24 -24.33 24.85 -8.37
CA PHE A 24 -23.33 23.97 -7.76
C PHE A 24 -23.96 22.71 -7.16
N SER A 25 -24.97 22.87 -6.32
CA SER A 25 -25.61 21.73 -5.63
C SER A 25 -26.21 20.73 -6.62
N ALA A 26 -27.00 21.20 -7.59
CA ALA A 26 -27.60 20.32 -8.60
C ALA A 26 -26.53 19.61 -9.45
N THR A 27 -25.45 20.31 -9.80
CA THR A 27 -24.32 19.75 -10.56
C THR A 27 -23.57 18.70 -9.74
N ASN A 28 -23.30 18.97 -8.46
CA ASN A 28 -22.63 18.06 -7.55
C ASN A 28 -23.43 16.77 -7.37
N SER A 29 -24.73 16.87 -7.07
CA SER A 29 -25.58 15.70 -6.89
C SER A 29 -25.68 14.87 -8.17
N ARG A 30 -25.82 15.51 -9.34
CA ARG A 30 -25.86 14.80 -10.62
C ARG A 30 -24.55 14.09 -10.94
N LEU A 31 -23.42 14.74 -10.70
CA LEU A 31 -22.11 14.14 -10.91
C LEU A 31 -21.90 12.96 -9.97
N THR A 32 -22.34 13.11 -8.71
CA THR A 32 -22.29 12.05 -7.71
C THR A 32 -23.05 10.80 -8.14
N GLU A 33 -24.28 10.95 -8.65
CA GLU A 33 -25.06 9.82 -9.18
C GLU A 33 -24.34 9.11 -10.34
N VAL A 34 -23.76 9.86 -11.27
CA VAL A 34 -23.07 9.31 -12.44
C VAL A 34 -21.81 8.55 -12.01
N PHE A 35 -20.98 9.15 -11.17
CA PHE A 35 -19.74 8.52 -10.71
C PHE A 35 -20.02 7.31 -9.84
N GLN A 36 -20.96 7.40 -8.90
CA GLN A 36 -21.37 6.27 -8.07
C GLN A 36 -21.83 5.09 -8.93
N LYS A 37 -22.67 5.35 -9.94
CA LYS A 37 -23.15 4.31 -10.85
C LYS A 37 -22.01 3.64 -11.61
N LEU A 38 -21.15 4.43 -12.26
CA LEU A 38 -20.04 3.90 -13.06
C LEU A 38 -19.04 3.09 -12.21
N LEU A 39 -18.71 3.56 -11.00
CA LEU A 39 -17.81 2.86 -10.10
C LEU A 39 -18.41 1.56 -9.55
N SER A 40 -19.73 1.50 -9.39
CA SER A 40 -20.44 0.32 -8.88
C SER A 40 -20.69 -0.76 -9.93
N GLU A 41 -20.64 -0.41 -11.22
CA GLU A 41 -20.81 -1.38 -12.29
C GLU A 41 -19.64 -2.38 -12.33
N PRO A 42 -19.84 -3.63 -12.80
CA PRO A 42 -18.75 -4.59 -13.02
C PRO A 42 -17.78 -4.16 -14.14
N TYR A 43 -16.58 -4.72 -14.12
CA TYR A 43 -15.58 -4.45 -15.15
C TYR A 43 -16.11 -4.84 -16.53
N SER A 44 -15.92 -3.98 -17.52
CA SER A 44 -16.29 -4.24 -18.91
C SER A 44 -15.44 -3.40 -19.86
N ARG A 45 -15.49 -3.68 -21.17
CA ARG A 45 -14.76 -2.88 -22.17
C ARG A 45 -15.14 -1.39 -22.17
N SER A 46 -16.36 -1.05 -21.76
CA SER A 46 -16.82 0.34 -21.63
C SER A 46 -16.55 0.95 -20.26
N ASN A 47 -16.31 0.12 -19.24
CA ASN A 47 -16.06 0.51 -17.85
C ASN A 47 -14.84 -0.23 -17.28
N ASP A 48 -13.70 0.12 -17.85
CA ASP A 48 -12.40 -0.53 -17.69
C ASP A 48 -11.58 0.09 -16.54
N PHE A 49 -10.36 -0.40 -16.29
CA PHE A 49 -9.53 0.11 -15.19
C PHE A 49 -9.18 1.59 -15.42
N LYS A 50 -8.89 1.95 -16.67
CA LYS A 50 -8.58 3.33 -17.05
C LYS A 50 -9.70 4.31 -16.72
N LEU A 51 -10.94 4.03 -17.11
CA LEU A 51 -12.06 4.93 -16.84
C LEU A 51 -12.32 5.09 -15.35
N ARG A 52 -12.30 3.99 -14.59
CA ARG A 52 -12.45 4.02 -13.13
C ARG A 52 -11.34 4.82 -12.47
N GLY A 53 -10.10 4.59 -12.92
CA GLY A 53 -8.93 5.31 -12.46
C GLY A 53 -9.09 6.81 -12.67
N GLU A 54 -9.56 7.23 -13.85
CA GLU A 54 -9.79 8.64 -14.14
C GLU A 54 -10.91 9.24 -13.28
N ILE A 55 -12.03 8.53 -13.08
CA ILE A 55 -13.11 9.00 -12.19
C ILE A 55 -12.57 9.24 -10.78
N ILE A 56 -11.81 8.30 -10.24
CA ILE A 56 -11.24 8.39 -8.88
C ILE A 56 -10.22 9.53 -8.80
N ASN A 57 -9.37 9.70 -9.81
CA ASN A 57 -8.44 10.81 -9.89
C ASN A 57 -9.18 12.16 -9.90
N GLN A 58 -10.26 12.28 -10.67
CA GLN A 58 -11.03 13.51 -10.76
C GLN A 58 -11.84 13.79 -9.47
N ILE A 59 -12.32 12.75 -8.76
CA ILE A 59 -12.84 12.91 -7.40
C ILE A 59 -11.74 13.46 -6.48
N SER A 60 -10.52 12.94 -6.56
CA SER A 60 -9.37 13.41 -5.78
C SER A 60 -9.06 14.90 -6.06
N HIS A 61 -9.05 15.30 -7.33
CA HIS A 61 -8.92 16.71 -7.71
C HIS A 61 -10.06 17.58 -7.15
N ALA A 62 -11.30 17.10 -7.18
CA ALA A 62 -12.43 17.82 -6.62
C ALA A 62 -12.28 18.02 -5.10
N VAL A 63 -11.82 17.00 -4.37
CA VAL A 63 -11.57 17.06 -2.92
C VAL A 63 -10.56 18.15 -2.59
N VAL A 64 -9.44 18.23 -3.31
CA VAL A 64 -8.41 19.26 -3.08
C VAL A 64 -8.92 20.66 -3.40
N ASN A 65 -9.67 20.85 -4.48
CA ASN A 65 -10.10 22.18 -4.94
C ASN A 65 -11.38 22.71 -4.26
N LEU A 66 -12.27 21.81 -3.84
CA LEU A 66 -13.59 22.15 -3.32
C LEU A 66 -13.74 21.84 -1.83
N SER A 67 -12.79 21.09 -1.24
CA SER A 67 -12.77 20.74 0.18
C SER A 67 -14.12 20.16 0.61
N ASP A 68 -14.74 20.66 1.68
CA ASP A 68 -16.01 20.13 2.22
C ASP A 68 -17.21 20.26 1.28
N SER A 69 -17.12 21.09 0.23
CA SER A 69 -18.24 21.31 -0.70
C SER A 69 -18.59 20.06 -1.53
N VAL A 70 -17.70 19.06 -1.55
CA VAL A 70 -17.90 17.79 -2.26
C VAL A 70 -17.97 16.59 -1.32
N LEU A 71 -18.27 16.80 -0.04
CA LEU A 71 -18.38 15.72 0.94
C LEU A 71 -19.42 14.66 0.56
N GLU A 72 -20.54 15.08 -0.05
CA GLU A 72 -21.56 14.18 -0.59
C GLU A 72 -20.99 13.26 -1.68
N LEU A 73 -20.21 13.82 -2.61
CA LEU A 73 -19.61 13.10 -3.72
C LEU A 73 -18.69 11.99 -3.20
N VAL A 74 -17.80 12.34 -2.26
CA VAL A 74 -16.88 11.38 -1.64
C VAL A 74 -17.64 10.31 -0.88
N THR A 75 -18.51 10.71 0.06
CA THR A 75 -19.24 9.77 0.93
C THR A 75 -20.06 8.76 0.13
N ARG A 76 -20.68 9.16 -1.00
CA ARG A 76 -21.47 8.26 -1.84
C ARG A 76 -20.64 7.35 -2.75
N CYS A 77 -19.46 7.80 -3.20
CA CYS A 77 -18.59 7.00 -4.07
C CYS A 77 -17.66 6.06 -3.29
N LEU A 78 -17.32 6.40 -2.05
CA LEU A 78 -16.33 5.69 -1.25
C LEU A 78 -16.61 4.18 -1.08
N PRO A 79 -17.86 3.72 -0.87
CA PRO A 79 -18.14 2.28 -0.80
C PRO A 79 -17.79 1.53 -2.09
N ALA A 80 -18.10 2.10 -3.25
CA ALA A 80 -17.77 1.49 -4.54
C ALA A 80 -16.25 1.48 -4.78
N ILE A 81 -15.55 2.54 -4.37
CA ILE A 81 -14.08 2.62 -4.42
C ILE A 81 -13.45 1.57 -3.51
N GLY A 82 -13.97 1.41 -2.29
CA GLY A 82 -13.54 0.35 -1.36
C GLY A 82 -13.72 -1.04 -1.95
N GLN A 83 -14.85 -1.31 -2.61
CA GLN A 83 -15.08 -2.58 -3.30
C GLN A 83 -14.10 -2.80 -4.46
N ILE A 84 -13.78 -1.77 -5.23
CA ILE A 84 -12.75 -1.84 -6.28
C ILE A 84 -11.40 -2.19 -5.67
N MET A 85 -10.98 -1.51 -4.60
CA MET A 85 -9.71 -1.77 -3.91
C MET A 85 -9.65 -3.20 -3.36
N PHE A 86 -10.73 -3.68 -2.75
CA PHE A 86 -10.85 -5.06 -2.28
C PHE A 86 -10.68 -6.06 -3.42
N ASN A 87 -11.35 -5.85 -4.56
CA ASN A 87 -11.20 -6.71 -5.73
C ASN A 87 -9.76 -6.67 -6.28
N CYS A 88 -9.13 -5.51 -6.32
CA CYS A 88 -7.72 -5.38 -6.72
C CYS A 88 -6.80 -6.16 -5.77
N CYS A 89 -7.10 -6.17 -4.47
CA CYS A 89 -6.35 -6.97 -3.50
C CYS A 89 -6.54 -8.49 -3.69
N LEU A 90 -7.74 -8.95 -4.04
CA LEU A 90 -7.97 -10.36 -4.36
C LEU A 90 -7.15 -10.79 -5.59
N GLU A 91 -7.13 -9.93 -6.61
CA GLU A 91 -6.29 -10.10 -7.80
C GLU A 91 -4.80 -10.14 -7.41
N PHE A 92 -4.35 -9.19 -6.59
CA PHE A 92 -2.98 -9.14 -6.08
C PHE A 92 -2.58 -10.36 -5.28
N LYS A 93 -3.48 -10.93 -4.47
CA LYS A 93 -3.22 -12.19 -3.75
C LYS A 93 -2.85 -13.32 -4.70
N GLU A 94 -3.55 -13.46 -5.82
CA GLU A 94 -3.24 -14.48 -6.83
C GLU A 94 -1.96 -14.16 -7.63
N ILE A 95 -1.59 -12.88 -7.73
CA ILE A 95 -0.31 -12.45 -8.33
C ILE A 95 0.86 -12.84 -7.41
N ILE A 96 0.75 -12.54 -6.12
CA ILE A 96 1.82 -12.83 -5.16
C ILE A 96 1.93 -14.31 -4.81
N THR A 97 0.92 -15.14 -5.10
CA THR A 97 1.06 -16.61 -5.10
C THR A 97 1.71 -17.15 -6.37
N GLY A 98 1.81 -16.35 -7.44
CA GLY A 98 2.31 -16.75 -8.75
C GLY A 98 1.27 -17.44 -9.64
N HIS A 99 -0.01 -17.43 -9.27
CA HIS A 99 -1.08 -18.06 -10.05
C HIS A 99 -1.62 -17.17 -11.17
N LYS A 100 -1.44 -15.85 -11.05
CA LYS A 100 -2.02 -14.88 -11.98
C LYS A 100 -1.01 -13.81 -12.37
N GLN A 101 -1.14 -13.34 -13.60
CA GLN A 101 -0.43 -12.17 -14.10
C GLN A 101 -1.24 -10.91 -13.78
N VAL A 102 -0.59 -9.75 -13.74
CA VAL A 102 -1.27 -8.47 -13.49
C VAL A 102 -2.38 -8.25 -14.53
N PRO A 103 -3.63 -7.98 -14.10
CA PRO A 103 -4.73 -7.69 -15.02
C PRO A 103 -4.44 -6.50 -15.94
N ARG A 104 -4.96 -6.54 -17.16
CA ARG A 104 -4.86 -5.44 -18.12
C ARG A 104 -6.18 -5.19 -18.85
N ASP A 105 -6.39 -3.94 -19.26
CA ASP A 105 -7.47 -3.59 -20.15
C ASP A 105 -7.25 -4.21 -21.54
N ALA A 106 -8.34 -4.44 -22.29
CA ALA A 106 -8.28 -5.13 -23.58
C ALA A 106 -7.40 -4.43 -24.64
N HIS A 107 -7.14 -3.14 -24.46
CA HIS A 107 -6.39 -2.30 -25.40
C HIS A 107 -4.95 -2.02 -24.94
N GLU A 108 -4.54 -2.59 -23.80
CA GLU A 108 -3.22 -2.38 -23.23
C GLU A 108 -2.22 -3.44 -23.69
N THR A 109 -1.01 -3.00 -24.01
CA THR A 109 0.14 -3.89 -24.21
C THR A 109 0.68 -4.38 -22.88
N GLU A 110 0.88 -3.45 -21.93
CA GLU A 110 1.37 -3.67 -20.57
C GLU A 110 0.29 -3.31 -19.54
N PRO A 111 0.26 -3.95 -18.35
CA PRO A 111 -0.80 -3.79 -17.34
C PRO A 111 -0.68 -2.47 -16.54
N GLU A 112 -0.64 -1.33 -17.22
CA GLU A 112 -0.41 -0.01 -16.61
C GLU A 112 -1.65 0.52 -15.89
N ASN A 113 -2.84 0.43 -16.51
CA ASN A 113 -4.08 1.00 -15.99
C ASN A 113 -4.54 0.33 -14.69
N PHE A 114 -4.25 -0.96 -14.49
CA PHE A 114 -4.55 -1.64 -13.24
C PHE A 114 -3.74 -1.06 -12.08
N ASN A 115 -2.43 -0.90 -12.26
CA ASN A 115 -1.56 -0.27 -11.26
C ASN A 115 -1.95 1.20 -11.06
N GLN A 116 -2.23 1.94 -12.14
CA GLN A 116 -2.64 3.34 -12.06
C GLN A 116 -3.98 3.53 -11.34
N LEU A 117 -4.94 2.60 -11.49
CA LEU A 117 -6.18 2.60 -10.73
C LEU A 117 -5.91 2.53 -9.22
N ILE A 118 -5.04 1.61 -8.79
CA ILE A 118 -4.67 1.46 -7.39
C ILE A 118 -3.97 2.72 -6.89
N LEU A 119 -3.03 3.28 -7.66
CA LEU A 119 -2.36 4.53 -7.35
C LEU A 119 -3.36 5.69 -7.17
N ASN A 120 -4.34 5.82 -8.07
CA ASN A 120 -5.37 6.87 -7.96
C ASN A 120 -6.23 6.71 -6.70
N ILE A 121 -6.51 5.47 -6.29
CA ILE A 121 -7.20 5.18 -5.02
C ILE A 121 -6.34 5.63 -3.83
N LEU A 122 -5.05 5.30 -3.80
CA LEU A 122 -4.13 5.70 -2.74
C LEU A 122 -4.00 7.24 -2.65
N ILE A 123 -3.93 7.92 -3.79
CA ILE A 123 -3.88 9.40 -3.85
C ILE A 123 -5.17 9.98 -3.25
N LEU A 124 -6.34 9.46 -3.62
CA LEU A 124 -7.61 9.90 -3.05
C LEU A 124 -7.64 9.67 -1.53
N ILE A 125 -7.26 8.48 -1.06
CA ILE A 125 -7.21 8.13 0.36
C ILE A 125 -6.31 9.11 1.13
N ASN A 126 -5.10 9.37 0.63
CA ASN A 126 -4.17 10.30 1.25
C ASN A 126 -4.77 11.71 1.32
N ASN A 127 -5.40 12.19 0.25
CA ASN A 127 -6.07 13.49 0.23
C ASN A 127 -7.25 13.58 1.20
N ILE A 128 -8.02 12.50 1.37
CA ILE A 128 -9.11 12.39 2.36
C ILE A 128 -8.54 12.45 3.79
N PHE A 129 -7.45 11.73 4.08
CA PHE A 129 -6.84 11.69 5.41
C PHE A 129 -6.21 13.02 5.86
N VAL A 130 -5.71 13.82 4.92
CA VAL A 130 -5.14 15.14 5.24
C VAL A 130 -6.23 16.17 5.58
N LEU A 131 -7.48 15.92 5.20
CA LEU A 131 -8.61 16.83 5.44
C LEU A 131 -9.41 16.44 6.70
N PRO A 132 -9.53 17.31 7.72
CA PRO A 132 -10.12 16.97 9.02
C PRO A 132 -11.57 16.45 8.95
N ASN A 133 -12.37 16.96 8.02
CA ASN A 133 -13.79 16.58 7.89
C ASN A 133 -14.00 15.22 7.21
N TYR A 134 -12.92 14.65 6.67
CA TYR A 134 -12.95 13.45 5.83
C TYR A 134 -12.25 12.27 6.49
N SER A 135 -11.28 12.49 7.38
CA SER A 135 -10.52 11.43 8.06
C SER A 135 -11.40 10.47 8.87
N SER A 136 -12.49 10.97 9.46
CA SER A 136 -13.47 10.15 10.19
C SER A 136 -14.14 9.09 9.29
N LEU A 137 -14.31 9.35 7.99
CA LEU A 137 -14.90 8.40 7.03
C LEU A 137 -14.06 7.14 6.84
N LEU A 138 -12.75 7.23 7.06
CA LEU A 138 -11.80 6.14 6.85
C LEU A 138 -11.33 5.47 8.14
N THR A 139 -11.57 6.11 9.29
CA THR A 139 -11.07 5.62 10.59
C THR A 139 -11.75 4.30 11.00
N ASP A 140 -13.04 4.12 10.69
CA ASP A 140 -13.76 2.87 11.02
C ASP A 140 -13.30 1.67 10.16
N GLY A 141 -12.78 1.94 8.96
CA GLY A 141 -12.26 0.93 8.03
C GLY A 141 -10.75 0.70 8.11
N LEU A 142 -10.07 1.29 9.10
CA LEU A 142 -8.60 1.36 9.13
C LEU A 142 -7.93 -0.02 9.08
N ASN A 143 -8.47 -1.00 9.80
CA ASN A 143 -7.97 -2.38 9.79
C ASN A 143 -8.01 -3.01 8.39
N ASP A 144 -9.14 -2.85 7.70
CA ASP A 144 -9.31 -3.40 6.36
C ASP A 144 -8.39 -2.71 5.37
N PHE A 145 -8.32 -1.37 5.40
CA PHE A 145 -7.39 -0.62 4.54
C PHE A 145 -5.93 -1.00 4.78
N MET A 146 -5.47 -1.05 6.03
CA MET A 146 -4.11 -1.48 6.35
C MET A 146 -3.84 -2.91 5.87
N TYR A 147 -4.80 -3.82 6.05
CA TYR A 147 -4.66 -5.20 5.57
C TYR A 147 -4.44 -5.25 4.05
N LEU A 148 -5.22 -4.49 3.28
CA LEU A 148 -5.08 -4.40 1.82
C LEU A 148 -3.73 -3.77 1.43
N LEU A 149 -3.26 -2.73 2.15
CA LEU A 149 -1.96 -2.10 1.89
C LEU A 149 -0.81 -3.10 1.98
N PHE A 150 -0.80 -3.97 3.00
CA PHE A 150 0.26 -4.98 3.13
C PHE A 150 0.29 -5.96 1.96
N ILE A 151 -0.87 -6.38 1.45
CA ILE A 151 -0.92 -7.22 0.24
C ILE A 151 -0.37 -6.45 -0.97
N LEU A 152 -0.77 -5.19 -1.16
CA LEU A 152 -0.32 -4.35 -2.28
C LEU A 152 1.16 -3.97 -2.21
N MET A 153 1.76 -3.95 -1.02
CA MET A 153 3.19 -3.72 -0.82
C MET A 153 4.05 -4.94 -1.13
N CYS A 154 3.48 -6.16 -1.20
CA CYS A 154 4.26 -7.37 -1.44
C CYS A 154 5.09 -7.26 -2.73
N ALA A 155 6.36 -7.62 -2.67
CA ALA A 155 7.17 -7.77 -3.88
C ALA A 155 6.77 -9.05 -4.62
N TYR A 156 6.77 -8.98 -5.93
CA TYR A 156 6.53 -10.11 -6.82
C TYR A 156 7.33 -9.92 -8.12
N ASP A 157 7.69 -11.05 -8.74
CA ASP A 157 8.43 -11.11 -10.01
C ASP A 157 9.67 -10.19 -10.02
N ASN A 158 9.76 -9.27 -10.98
CA ASN A 158 10.89 -8.36 -11.16
C ASN A 158 11.10 -7.39 -9.99
N VAL A 159 10.09 -7.13 -9.16
CA VAL A 159 10.22 -6.25 -8.00
C VAL A 159 11.17 -6.86 -6.97
N GLU A 160 11.16 -8.19 -6.82
CA GLU A 160 12.04 -8.89 -5.87
C GLU A 160 13.51 -8.58 -6.16
N GLU A 161 13.94 -8.70 -7.41
CA GLU A 161 15.32 -8.46 -7.85
C GLU A 161 15.81 -7.04 -7.54
N THR A 162 14.87 -6.10 -7.42
CA THR A 162 15.16 -4.68 -7.16
C THR A 162 14.96 -4.26 -5.69
N LEU A 163 14.54 -5.15 -4.80
CA LEU A 163 14.18 -4.83 -3.40
C LEU A 163 15.25 -4.08 -2.60
N PHE A 164 16.52 -4.34 -2.91
CA PHE A 164 17.69 -3.83 -2.17
C PHE A 164 18.66 -3.08 -3.10
N THR A 165 18.18 -2.44 -4.16
CA THR A 165 19.00 -1.52 -4.97
C THR A 165 19.21 -0.20 -4.24
N GLU A 166 20.34 0.49 -4.48
CA GLU A 166 20.67 1.76 -3.80
C GLU A 166 19.52 2.80 -3.82
N GLU A 167 18.76 2.89 -4.92
CA GLU A 167 17.57 3.76 -5.05
C GLU A 167 16.37 3.35 -4.17
N ASN A 168 16.26 2.07 -3.79
CA ASN A 168 15.20 1.50 -2.95
C ASN A 168 15.64 1.33 -1.48
N LEU A 169 16.91 1.60 -1.20
CA LEU A 169 17.54 1.45 0.12
C LEU A 169 17.55 2.77 0.88
N ASP A 170 17.83 3.89 0.19
CA ASP A 170 17.71 5.24 0.72
C ASP A 170 16.28 5.77 0.56
N ILE A 171 15.32 5.08 1.18
CA ILE A 171 13.95 5.60 1.31
C ILE A 171 13.97 6.69 2.40
N SER A 172 14.64 7.80 2.09
CA SER A 172 14.21 9.11 2.54
C SER A 172 12.68 9.18 2.35
N PRO A 173 11.91 9.87 3.21
CA PRO A 173 10.46 10.04 3.04
C PRO A 173 10.06 10.77 1.73
N GLU A 174 11.01 11.01 0.82
CA GLU A 174 10.72 11.33 -0.56
C GLU A 174 9.83 10.27 -1.22
N ILE A 175 8.87 10.76 -1.98
CA ILE A 175 7.81 9.96 -2.55
C ILE A 175 8.38 9.07 -3.64
N ASP A 176 8.57 7.78 -3.33
CA ASP A 176 8.72 6.74 -4.34
C ASP A 176 7.43 6.64 -5.17
N TYR A 177 7.58 6.64 -6.49
CA TYR A 177 6.48 6.56 -7.46
C TYR A 177 6.06 5.12 -7.76
N THR A 178 6.76 4.11 -7.25
CA THR A 178 6.31 2.71 -7.34
C THR A 178 5.04 2.49 -6.52
N LEU A 179 4.26 1.45 -6.87
CA LEU A 179 3.08 1.07 -6.09
C LEU A 179 3.44 0.75 -4.64
N ARG A 180 4.54 -0.01 -4.44
CA ARG A 180 5.03 -0.38 -3.10
C ARG A 180 5.39 0.85 -2.28
N GLY A 181 6.17 1.77 -2.86
CA GLY A 181 6.54 3.03 -2.21
C GLY A 181 5.34 3.89 -1.85
N ARG A 182 4.37 4.00 -2.75
CA ARG A 182 3.11 4.74 -2.50
C ARG A 182 2.27 4.13 -1.38
N CYS A 183 2.17 2.80 -1.33
CA CYS A 183 1.51 2.13 -0.21
C CYS A 183 2.26 2.37 1.12
N GLY A 184 3.60 2.32 1.11
CA GLY A 184 4.43 2.64 2.27
C GLY A 184 4.22 4.08 2.75
N HIS A 185 4.18 5.05 1.84
CA HIS A 185 3.84 6.44 2.15
C HIS A 185 2.42 6.56 2.75
N THR A 186 1.42 5.87 2.19
CA THR A 186 0.06 5.86 2.77
C THR A 186 0.05 5.29 4.19
N LEU A 187 0.82 4.24 4.47
CA LEU A 187 0.97 3.72 5.83
C LEU A 187 1.53 4.78 6.79
N LEU A 188 2.55 5.53 6.36
CA LEU A 188 3.11 6.63 7.15
C LEU A 188 2.10 7.77 7.36
N VAL A 189 1.27 8.08 6.36
CA VAL A 189 0.17 9.04 6.50
C VAL A 189 -0.84 8.58 7.54
N PHE A 190 -1.19 7.29 7.59
CA PHE A 190 -2.11 6.78 8.62
C PHE A 190 -1.53 6.96 10.01
N MET A 191 -0.25 6.67 10.19
CA MET A 191 0.42 6.85 11.47
C MET A 191 0.51 8.34 11.89
N ASP A 192 0.77 9.27 10.95
CA ASP A 192 0.80 10.72 11.23
C ASP A 192 -0.59 11.28 11.57
N ARG A 193 -1.65 10.76 10.94
CA ARG A 193 -2.99 11.36 10.97
C ARG A 193 -4.00 10.67 11.86
N CYS A 194 -3.82 9.38 12.14
CA CYS A 194 -4.68 8.67 13.09
C CYS A 194 -4.26 8.97 14.52
N ASP A 195 -5.19 8.80 15.46
CA ASP A 195 -4.82 8.65 16.87
C ASP A 195 -3.79 7.51 16.99
N TYR A 196 -2.67 7.81 17.67
CA TYR A 196 -1.54 6.91 17.78
C TYR A 196 -1.93 5.54 18.36
N GLY A 197 -2.77 5.53 19.40
CA GLY A 197 -3.24 4.29 20.02
C GLY A 197 -4.10 3.46 19.06
N LYS A 198 -4.99 4.12 18.31
CA LYS A 198 -5.79 3.46 17.26
C LYS A 198 -4.93 2.92 16.12
N PHE A 199 -3.93 3.68 15.66
CA PHE A 199 -3.00 3.23 14.63
C PHE A 199 -2.27 1.97 15.11
N CYS A 200 -1.65 2.00 16.28
CA CYS A 200 -0.87 0.88 16.81
C CYS A 200 -1.74 -0.37 17.03
N ALA A 201 -2.96 -0.21 17.56
CA ALA A 201 -3.89 -1.32 17.72
C ALA A 201 -4.30 -1.94 16.38
N SER A 202 -4.57 -1.10 15.38
CA SER A 202 -4.94 -1.55 14.03
C SER A 202 -3.78 -2.25 13.33
N PHE A 203 -2.59 -1.66 13.42
CA PHE A 203 -1.36 -2.21 12.85
C PHE A 203 -1.03 -3.58 13.46
N HIS A 204 -1.07 -3.70 14.79
CA HIS A 204 -0.87 -4.97 15.49
C HIS A 204 -1.89 -6.03 15.07
N HIS A 205 -3.18 -5.67 15.01
CA HIS A 205 -4.25 -6.57 14.56
C HIS A 205 -3.99 -7.10 13.14
N VAL A 206 -3.60 -6.21 12.22
CA VAL A 206 -3.32 -6.56 10.82
C VAL A 206 -2.06 -7.43 10.70
N LEU A 207 -1.00 -7.14 11.44
CA LEU A 207 0.19 -8.00 11.48
C LEU A 207 -0.17 -9.42 11.94
N GLN A 208 -0.91 -9.55 13.05
CA GLN A 208 -1.34 -10.86 13.55
C GLN A 208 -2.17 -11.63 12.52
N LYS A 209 -3.09 -10.95 11.84
CA LYS A 209 -3.94 -11.54 10.81
C LYS A 209 -3.10 -12.07 9.64
N HIS A 210 -2.18 -11.27 9.11
CA HIS A 210 -1.30 -11.70 8.02
C HIS A 210 -0.36 -12.83 8.44
N ILE A 211 0.21 -12.78 9.64
CA ILE A 211 1.05 -13.86 10.18
C ILE A 211 0.25 -15.16 10.28
N ALA A 212 -0.98 -15.11 10.79
CA ALA A 212 -1.83 -16.29 10.90
C ALA A 212 -2.18 -16.88 9.52
N GLU A 213 -2.59 -16.03 8.58
CA GLU A 213 -2.90 -16.44 7.21
C GLU A 213 -1.67 -17.03 6.49
N ALA A 214 -0.51 -16.39 6.58
CA ALA A 214 0.73 -16.85 5.96
C ALA A 214 1.17 -18.20 6.54
N ASN A 215 1.11 -18.38 7.86
CA ASN A 215 1.46 -19.66 8.49
C ASN A 215 0.52 -20.80 8.05
N LEU A 216 -0.78 -20.53 7.90
CA LEU A 216 -1.73 -21.50 7.36
C LEU A 216 -1.44 -21.82 5.88
N ALA A 217 -1.06 -20.81 5.10
CA ALA A 217 -0.75 -20.95 3.68
C ALA A 217 0.61 -21.60 3.41
N ARG A 218 1.57 -21.55 4.35
CA ARG A 218 2.96 -22.02 4.18
C ARG A 218 3.06 -23.46 3.67
N VAL A 219 2.13 -24.33 4.09
CA VAL A 219 2.09 -25.73 3.64
C VAL A 219 1.80 -25.86 2.13
N ASN A 220 1.06 -24.91 1.56
CA ASN A 220 0.60 -24.93 0.17
C ASN A 220 1.36 -23.93 -0.73
N SER A 221 1.93 -22.87 -0.17
CA SER A 221 2.69 -21.87 -0.90
C SER A 221 3.75 -21.22 0.01
N GLU A 222 4.98 -21.70 -0.12
CA GLU A 222 6.14 -21.10 0.55
C GLU A 222 6.46 -19.70 0.00
N VAL A 223 6.25 -19.49 -1.31
CA VAL A 223 6.43 -18.18 -1.96
C VAL A 223 5.51 -17.12 -1.35
N TYR A 224 4.22 -17.44 -1.18
CA TYR A 224 3.28 -16.53 -0.53
C TYR A 224 3.69 -16.23 0.91
N TYR A 225 4.11 -17.26 1.66
CA TYR A 225 4.60 -17.10 3.02
C TYR A 225 5.79 -16.13 3.09
N ASN A 226 6.79 -16.31 2.23
CA ASN A 226 7.99 -15.47 2.19
C ASN A 226 7.67 -14.02 1.81
N ARG A 227 6.85 -13.80 0.78
CA ARG A 227 6.43 -12.46 0.34
C ARG A 227 5.65 -11.71 1.42
N ILE A 228 4.74 -12.40 2.12
CA ILE A 228 4.01 -11.80 3.24
C ILE A 228 4.97 -11.48 4.38
N LEU A 229 5.86 -12.40 4.74
CA LEU A 229 6.79 -12.19 5.84
C LEU A 229 7.76 -11.02 5.56
N GLU A 230 8.27 -10.92 4.33
CA GLU A 230 9.07 -9.79 3.84
C GLU A 230 8.32 -8.47 4.01
N VAL A 231 7.07 -8.38 3.52
CA VAL A 231 6.35 -7.10 3.54
C VAL A 231 5.95 -6.67 4.96
N LEU A 232 5.71 -7.63 5.86
CA LEU A 232 5.44 -7.33 7.27
C LEU A 232 6.67 -6.70 7.94
N MET A 233 7.85 -7.25 7.69
CA MET A 233 9.10 -6.67 8.17
C MET A 233 9.38 -5.30 7.54
N PHE A 234 9.07 -5.13 6.25
CA PHE A 234 9.15 -3.83 5.58
C PHE A 234 8.26 -2.79 6.26
N GLY A 235 6.98 -3.10 6.48
CA GLY A 235 6.04 -2.19 7.14
C GLY A 235 6.47 -1.82 8.56
N VAL A 236 6.98 -2.78 9.35
CA VAL A 236 7.54 -2.50 10.69
C VAL A 236 8.77 -1.58 10.60
N GLY A 237 9.68 -1.86 9.65
CA GLY A 237 10.88 -1.04 9.44
C GLY A 237 10.57 0.39 9.00
N LEU A 238 9.52 0.63 8.22
CA LEU A 238 9.09 1.99 7.87
C LEU A 238 8.74 2.84 9.10
N LEU A 239 8.32 2.22 10.19
CA LEU A 239 7.97 2.95 11.41
C LEU A 239 9.21 3.40 12.22
N SER A 240 10.40 2.86 11.93
CA SER A 240 11.64 3.30 12.60
C SER A 240 11.99 4.76 12.33
N TYR A 241 11.46 5.34 11.26
CA TYR A 241 11.68 6.74 10.90
C TYR A 241 10.86 7.72 11.76
N VAL A 242 9.91 7.22 12.52
CA VAL A 242 8.89 8.05 13.18
C VAL A 242 8.88 7.83 14.68
N PHE A 243 9.17 6.61 15.13
CA PHE A 243 9.26 6.33 16.55
C PHE A 243 10.63 6.72 17.10
N GLU A 244 10.65 7.69 18.02
CA GLU A 244 11.81 7.94 18.88
C GLU A 244 12.07 6.73 19.79
N GLU A 245 11.00 6.12 20.32
CA GLU A 245 11.02 4.85 21.04
C GLU A 245 9.99 3.88 20.44
N PRO A 246 10.38 2.69 19.95
CA PRO A 246 9.46 1.75 19.35
C PRO A 246 8.57 1.07 20.39
N GLU A 247 7.30 0.83 20.03
CA GLU A 247 6.41 -0.01 20.83
C GLU A 247 7.02 -1.38 21.09
N GLN A 248 6.92 -1.85 22.34
CA GLN A 248 7.46 -3.15 22.76
C GLN A 248 6.89 -4.31 21.93
N SER A 249 5.65 -4.17 21.44
CA SER A 249 5.03 -5.16 20.57
C SER A 249 5.74 -5.30 19.22
N PHE A 250 6.30 -4.22 18.66
CA PHE A 250 7.05 -4.26 17.41
C PHE A 250 8.40 -4.93 17.59
N LEU A 251 9.09 -4.63 18.70
CA LEU A 251 10.32 -5.31 19.07
C LEU A 251 10.11 -6.82 19.25
N TYR A 252 8.98 -7.24 19.82
CA TYR A 252 8.65 -8.67 19.95
C TYR A 252 8.57 -9.37 18.59
N TYR A 253 8.00 -8.73 17.55
CA TYR A 253 7.97 -9.31 16.21
C TYR A 253 9.37 -9.47 15.62
N ILE A 254 10.23 -8.45 15.75
CA ILE A 254 11.60 -8.51 15.24
C ILE A 254 12.40 -9.60 15.95
N GLU A 255 12.28 -9.70 17.29
CA GLU A 255 12.89 -10.76 18.09
C GLU A 255 12.38 -12.15 17.66
N HIS A 256 11.08 -12.28 17.40
CA HIS A 256 10.50 -13.54 16.92
C HIS A 256 11.03 -13.93 15.53
N TRP A 257 11.00 -13.01 14.56
CA TRP A 257 11.51 -13.23 13.20
C TRP A 257 13.02 -13.48 13.16
N SER A 258 13.78 -12.91 14.10
CA SER A 258 15.23 -13.14 14.21
C SER A 258 15.60 -14.60 14.51
N ASN A 259 14.64 -15.46 14.90
CA ASN A 259 14.88 -16.90 14.99
C ASN A 259 15.09 -17.55 13.61
N LEU A 260 14.59 -16.94 12.52
CA LEU A 260 14.81 -17.41 11.15
C LEU A 260 16.30 -17.34 10.74
N LEU A 261 17.09 -16.49 11.39
CA LEU A 261 18.55 -16.44 11.18
C LEU A 261 19.26 -17.72 11.65
N LEU A 262 18.59 -18.56 12.43
CA LEU A 262 19.11 -19.86 12.87
C LEU A 262 18.73 -20.99 11.91
N GLU A 263 17.78 -20.75 11.00
CA GLU A 263 17.37 -21.74 10.01
C GLU A 263 18.42 -21.84 8.89
N GLN A 264 18.58 -23.04 8.32
CA GLN A 264 19.49 -23.22 7.18
C GLN A 264 18.79 -22.82 5.88
N GLY A 265 19.31 -21.78 5.24
CA GLY A 265 18.86 -21.33 3.91
C GLY A 265 17.49 -20.66 3.89
N PRO A 266 17.24 -19.60 4.70
CA PRO A 266 16.04 -18.79 4.54
C PRO A 266 15.99 -18.18 3.14
N ASP A 267 14.78 -17.90 2.66
CA ASP A 267 14.58 -17.16 1.41
C ASP A 267 15.34 -15.84 1.46
N TRP A 268 16.03 -15.50 0.36
CA TRP A 268 16.95 -14.38 0.34
C TRP A 268 16.25 -13.03 0.49
N THR A 269 14.99 -12.90 0.06
CA THR A 269 14.20 -11.67 0.22
C THR A 269 13.85 -11.45 1.69
N VAL A 270 13.43 -12.53 2.37
CA VAL A 270 13.13 -12.56 3.80
C VAL A 270 14.40 -12.27 4.60
N LEU A 271 15.51 -12.93 4.27
CA LEU A 271 16.80 -12.74 4.93
C LEU A 271 17.28 -11.29 4.78
N GLY A 272 17.33 -10.77 3.56
CA GLY A 272 17.76 -9.39 3.31
C GLY A 272 16.89 -8.38 4.06
N ARG A 273 15.58 -8.58 4.07
CA ARG A 273 14.66 -7.71 4.80
C ARG A 273 14.80 -7.83 6.32
N LEU A 274 15.09 -9.03 6.82
CA LEU A 274 15.34 -9.26 8.24
C LEU A 274 16.60 -8.54 8.71
N LEU A 275 17.69 -8.60 7.92
CA LEU A 275 18.91 -7.84 8.20
C LEU A 275 18.64 -6.33 8.20
N TRP A 276 17.91 -5.83 7.20
CA TRP A 276 17.53 -4.42 7.11
C TRP A 276 16.69 -3.95 8.31
N VAL A 277 15.65 -4.69 8.72
CA VAL A 277 14.86 -4.27 9.90
C VAL A 277 15.68 -4.41 11.19
N GLY A 278 16.59 -5.37 11.25
CA GLY A 278 17.54 -5.52 12.36
C GLY A 278 18.47 -4.31 12.51
N SER A 279 18.96 -3.74 11.41
CA SER A 279 19.83 -2.55 11.45
C SER A 279 19.07 -1.32 11.93
N LYS A 280 17.84 -1.10 11.44
CA LYS A 280 16.95 0.01 11.83
C LYS A 280 16.64 0.03 13.33
N PHE A 281 16.49 -1.13 13.96
CA PHE A 281 16.18 -1.25 15.39
C PHE A 281 17.37 -1.71 16.24
N SER A 282 18.60 -1.66 15.71
CA SER A 282 19.80 -2.24 16.33
C SER A 282 20.06 -1.80 17.78
N THR A 283 19.74 -0.56 18.13
CA THR A 283 19.88 0.00 19.49
C THR A 283 18.87 -0.56 20.50
N HIS A 284 17.82 -1.22 20.02
CA HIS A 284 16.73 -1.77 20.84
C HIS A 284 16.74 -3.30 20.88
N LEU A 285 17.60 -3.96 20.09
CA LEU A 285 17.71 -5.41 20.08
C LEU A 285 18.41 -5.94 21.32
N THR A 286 18.02 -7.14 21.75
CA THR A 286 18.79 -7.84 22.79
C THR A 286 20.20 -8.20 22.29
N PRO A 287 21.21 -8.31 23.19
CA PRO A 287 22.57 -8.67 22.77
C PRO A 287 22.65 -10.00 22.01
N VAL A 288 21.78 -10.97 22.35
CA VAL A 288 21.70 -12.26 21.67
C VAL A 288 21.22 -12.08 20.24
N THR A 289 20.14 -11.31 20.04
CA THR A 289 19.57 -11.09 18.72
C THR A 289 20.48 -10.23 17.86
N LEU A 290 21.06 -9.17 18.40
CA LEU A 290 22.06 -8.36 17.69
C LEU A 290 23.25 -9.22 17.21
N SER A 291 23.75 -10.13 18.06
CA SER A 291 24.81 -11.06 17.67
C SER A 291 24.40 -11.99 16.51
N ARG A 292 23.15 -12.47 16.48
CA ARG A 292 22.63 -13.27 15.36
C ARG A 292 22.62 -12.48 14.05
N HIS A 293 22.15 -11.23 14.09
CA HIS A 293 22.15 -10.33 12.92
C HIS A 293 23.58 -10.09 12.40
N LEU A 294 24.52 -9.75 13.28
CA LEU A 294 25.92 -9.53 12.90
C LEU A 294 26.55 -10.79 12.27
N ASN A 295 26.30 -11.96 12.84
CA ASN A 295 26.80 -13.22 12.27
C ASN A 295 26.17 -13.52 10.90
N ALA A 296 24.87 -13.23 10.72
CA ALA A 296 24.19 -13.41 9.45
C ALA A 296 24.72 -12.44 8.37
N ILE A 297 25.02 -11.19 8.74
CA ILE A 297 25.70 -10.22 7.85
C ILE A 297 27.07 -10.77 7.43
N LEU A 298 27.89 -11.22 8.38
CA LEU A 298 29.22 -11.80 8.10
C LEU A 298 29.15 -13.09 7.26
N ALA A 299 28.05 -13.84 7.32
CA ALA A 299 27.84 -15.01 6.47
C ALA A 299 27.45 -14.63 5.03
N ASN A 300 26.85 -13.46 4.81
CA ASN A 300 26.21 -13.10 3.54
C ASN A 300 26.79 -11.87 2.83
N TYR A 301 27.72 -11.12 3.44
CA TYR A 301 28.33 -9.92 2.83
C TYR A 301 29.06 -10.19 1.50
N ASN A 302 29.42 -11.44 1.22
CA ASN A 302 30.01 -11.88 -0.06
C ASN A 302 29.06 -12.79 -0.86
N SER A 303 27.75 -12.69 -0.63
CA SER A 303 26.76 -13.49 -1.34
C SER A 303 26.85 -13.29 -2.86
N GLN A 304 26.59 -14.37 -3.59
CA GLN A 304 26.45 -14.32 -5.05
C GLN A 304 25.16 -13.61 -5.48
N ILE A 305 24.17 -13.52 -4.59
CA ILE A 305 22.95 -12.75 -4.80
C ILE A 305 23.27 -11.27 -4.53
N SER A 306 23.36 -10.48 -5.59
CA SER A 306 23.73 -9.05 -5.52
C SER A 306 22.84 -8.27 -4.55
N ALA A 307 21.52 -8.48 -4.61
CA ALA A 307 20.56 -7.80 -3.75
C ALA A 307 20.74 -8.14 -2.27
N LEU A 308 20.99 -9.41 -1.92
CA LEU A 308 21.29 -9.82 -0.55
C LEU A 308 22.62 -9.23 -0.06
N ARG A 309 23.63 -9.14 -0.93
CA ARG A 309 24.88 -8.48 -0.59
C ARG A 309 24.66 -7.01 -0.25
N LEU A 310 23.86 -6.30 -1.04
CA LEU A 310 23.52 -4.89 -0.76
C LEU A 310 22.79 -4.74 0.57
N ALA A 311 21.83 -5.63 0.87
CA ALA A 311 21.13 -5.65 2.16
C ALA A 311 22.07 -5.88 3.36
N CYS A 312 23.25 -6.49 3.18
CA CYS A 312 24.24 -6.69 4.24
C CYS A 312 25.13 -5.46 4.49
N LEU A 313 25.18 -4.51 3.55
CA LEU A 313 26.04 -3.33 3.62
C LEU A 313 25.36 -2.12 4.29
N GLU A 314 24.04 -2.19 4.47
CA GLU A 314 23.22 -1.21 5.20
C GLU A 314 23.07 -1.53 6.69
#